data_AF-A0A914NFR1-F1
#
_entry.id   AF-A0A914NFR1-F1
#
_cell.length_a   1.000
_cell.length_b   1.000
_cell.length_c   1.000
_cell.angle_alpha   90.00
_cell.angle_beta   90.00
_cell.angle_gamma   90.00
#
_symmetry.space_group_name_H-M   'P 1'
#
loop_
_entity.id
_entity.type
_entity.pdbx_description
1 polymer ?
#
loop_
_entity_poly.entity_id
_entity_poly.type
_entity_poly.pdbx_seq_one_letter_code
_entity_poly.pdbx_strand_id
1 'polypeptide(L)'
;MLDHLEKTDDTDLIEATSFFTIVQGVSTKAQYREIGGIDKRLTTLRSKFQHLEGILAQTAHKTLQIGKKQRLNELKQPLKHIYDFAISFIDSKEEVVKNISQRFSTWVRQAYERLDRANKKLVVFEEKYSGLRQRLDLVRQIKEAPNIYMLAVPEVIRREELRKEFSGWITTHIDKCSAFIAEENRIREQFQNKLDKHFLCQLFPGMSDRIPQFTSTTPPKIDQCLPKISSKHLSELRKIFPHMKDVLIVGAPRIFSTFISF
;
A
#
# COMPACT_ATOMS: atom_id res chain seq x y z
N MET A 1 25.93 16.93 -10.12
CA MET A 1 24.73 16.42 -9.39
C MET A 1 24.93 14.99 -8.86
N LEU A 2 25.90 14.22 -9.41
CA LEU A 2 26.34 12.93 -8.86
C LEU A 2 27.29 13.09 -7.65
N ASP A 3 28.08 14.17 -7.58
CA ASP A 3 29.04 14.42 -6.47
C ASP A 3 28.42 14.75 -5.09
N HIS A 4 27.09 14.82 -5.00
CA HIS A 4 26.39 15.06 -3.72
C HIS A 4 25.81 13.78 -3.11
N LEU A 5 25.87 12.65 -3.81
CA LEU A 5 25.42 11.34 -3.30
C LEU A 5 26.55 10.50 -2.69
N GLU A 6 27.81 10.79 -3.02
CA GLU A 6 28.99 10.20 -2.35
C GLU A 6 29.23 10.73 -0.92
N LYS A 7 28.43 11.72 -0.49
CA LYS A 7 28.48 12.30 0.86
C LYS A 7 27.21 12.03 1.65
N THR A 8 26.57 10.87 1.45
CA THR A 8 25.78 10.31 2.54
C THR A 8 26.82 9.76 3.50
N ASP A 9 27.23 10.64 4.41
CA ASP A 9 28.39 10.45 5.28
C ASP A 9 28.19 9.15 6.07
N ASP A 10 28.93 8.10 5.71
CA ASP A 10 28.95 6.83 6.48
C ASP A 10 29.24 7.10 7.96
N THR A 11 29.83 8.26 8.27
CA THR A 11 29.98 8.82 9.62
C THR A 11 28.65 8.90 10.37
N ASP A 12 27.54 9.31 9.77
CA ASP A 12 26.22 9.40 10.44
C ASP A 12 25.68 8.00 10.79
N LEU A 13 25.90 7.01 9.91
CA LEU A 13 25.49 5.62 10.12
C LEU A 13 26.37 4.94 11.18
N ILE A 14 27.69 5.17 11.13
CA ILE A 14 28.67 4.69 12.10
C ILE A 14 28.39 5.34 13.47
N GLU A 15 28.07 6.63 13.50
CA GLU A 15 27.71 7.36 14.71
C GLU A 15 26.41 6.79 15.31
N ALA A 16 25.35 6.62 14.51
CA ALA A 16 24.10 6.01 14.96
C ALA A 16 24.28 4.57 15.49
N THR A 17 25.10 3.77 14.80
CA THR A 17 25.42 2.39 15.22
C THR A 17 26.21 2.39 16.53
N SER A 18 27.20 3.27 16.67
CA SER A 18 27.97 3.43 17.90
C SER A 18 27.09 3.84 19.09
N PHE A 19 26.15 4.77 18.88
CA PHE A 19 25.18 5.17 19.90
C PHE A 19 24.25 4.02 20.28
N PHE A 20 23.81 3.22 19.31
CA PHE A 20 22.98 2.04 19.58
C PHE A 20 23.73 1.00 20.42
N THR A 21 24.99 0.72 20.09
CA THR A 21 25.85 -0.19 20.87
C THR A 21 26.11 0.34 22.28
N ILE A 22 26.32 1.65 22.44
CA ILE A 22 26.48 2.29 23.76
C ILE A 22 25.19 2.15 24.57
N VAL A 23 24.02 2.46 23.98
CA VAL A 23 22.73 2.36 24.67
C VAL A 23 22.40 0.92 25.04
N GLN A 24 22.68 -0.04 24.16
CA GLN A 24 22.51 -1.47 24.42
C GLN A 24 23.46 -1.96 25.53
N GLY A 25 24.72 -1.51 25.53
CA GLY A 25 25.71 -1.79 26.56
C GLY A 25 25.40 -1.13 27.91
N VAL A 26 24.68 -0.01 27.93
CA VAL A 26 24.23 0.66 29.16
C VAL A 26 22.95 0.01 29.69
N SER A 27 21.99 -0.32 28.81
CA SER A 27 20.72 -0.99 29.16
C SER A 27 20.91 -2.43 29.68
N THR A 28 22.03 -3.07 29.34
CA THR A 28 22.41 -4.41 29.85
C THR A 28 23.05 -4.38 31.23
N LYS A 29 23.52 -3.23 31.73
CA LYS A 29 24.13 -3.14 33.07
C LYS A 29 23.05 -3.26 34.16
N ALA A 30 23.28 -4.16 35.12
CA ALA A 30 22.38 -4.46 36.23
C ALA A 30 21.92 -3.20 37.01
N GLN A 31 22.78 -2.18 37.11
CA GLN A 31 22.52 -0.89 37.77
C GLN A 31 21.33 -0.09 37.20
N TYR A 32 20.94 -0.35 35.94
CA TYR A 32 19.78 0.30 35.30
C TYR A 32 18.53 -0.58 35.25
N ARG A 33 18.68 -1.91 35.39
CA ARG A 33 17.56 -2.88 35.38
C ARG A 33 16.96 -3.11 36.76
N GLU A 34 17.79 -3.12 37.79
CA GLU A 34 17.34 -3.27 39.16
C GLU A 34 17.23 -1.89 39.81
N ILE A 35 16.13 -1.62 40.50
CA ILE A 35 16.17 -0.66 41.60
C ILE A 35 17.02 -1.36 42.66
N GLY A 36 18.34 -1.21 42.57
CA GLY A 36 19.31 -2.00 43.31
C GLY A 36 18.89 -2.19 44.76
N GLY A 37 18.72 -3.45 45.16
CA GLY A 37 18.32 -3.81 46.52
C GLY A 37 16.84 -3.61 46.87
N ILE A 38 15.93 -3.40 45.92
CA ILE A 38 14.48 -3.34 46.22
C ILE A 38 13.97 -4.69 46.73
N ASP A 39 14.37 -5.80 46.12
CA ASP A 39 13.98 -7.14 46.59
C ASP A 39 14.60 -7.46 47.95
N LYS A 40 15.84 -7.05 48.18
CA LYS A 40 16.50 -7.19 49.49
C LYS A 40 15.79 -6.34 50.55
N ARG A 41 15.41 -5.10 50.21
CA ARG A 41 14.66 -4.19 51.09
C ARG A 41 13.25 -4.72 51.39
N LEU A 42 12.52 -5.22 50.38
CA LEU A 42 11.20 -5.86 50.53
C LEU A 42 11.28 -7.14 51.37
N THR A 43 12.32 -7.95 51.17
CA THR A 43 12.57 -9.14 51.98
C THR A 43 12.87 -8.78 53.43
N THR A 44 13.71 -7.76 53.66
CA THR A 44 14.01 -7.23 55.00
C THR A 44 12.79 -6.61 55.67
N LEU A 45 11.93 -5.96 54.89
CA LEU A 45 10.67 -5.39 55.34
C LEU A 45 9.72 -6.51 55.79
N ARG A 46 9.60 -7.57 54.99
CA ARG A 46 8.79 -8.74 55.28
C ARG A 46 9.23 -9.45 56.56
N SER A 47 10.54 -9.63 56.76
CA SER A 47 11.07 -10.22 57.99
C SER A 47 10.82 -9.32 59.21
N LYS A 48 10.90 -7.99 59.05
CA LYS A 48 10.57 -7.03 60.12
C LYS A 48 9.08 -7.02 60.47
N PHE A 49 8.19 -7.13 59.48
CA PHE A 49 6.75 -7.28 59.71
C PHE A 49 6.43 -8.56 60.49
N GLN A 50 7.00 -9.69 60.08
CA GLN A 50 6.84 -10.97 60.79
C GLN A 50 7.35 -10.90 62.25
N HIS A 51 8.45 -10.16 62.47
CA HIS A 51 8.96 -9.93 63.82
C HIS A 51 8.01 -9.08 64.68
N LEU A 52 7.43 -8.02 64.11
CA LEU A 52 6.47 -7.15 64.80
C LEU A 52 5.13 -7.87 65.07
N GLU A 53 4.66 -8.68 64.13
CA GLU A 53 3.51 -9.57 64.35
C GLU A 53 3.79 -10.55 65.49
N GLY A 54 5.01 -11.09 65.57
CA GLY A 54 5.46 -11.92 66.68
C GLY A 54 5.48 -11.18 68.03
N ILE A 55 5.96 -9.94 68.08
CA ILE A 55 5.95 -9.11 69.29
C ILE A 55 4.50 -8.79 69.70
N LEU A 56 3.62 -8.44 68.76
CA LEU A 56 2.21 -8.19 69.03
C LEU A 56 1.49 -9.44 69.57
N ALA A 57 1.75 -10.61 68.99
CA ALA A 57 1.19 -11.89 69.45
C ALA A 57 1.70 -12.27 70.86
N GLN A 58 3.00 -12.09 71.15
CA GLN A 58 3.56 -12.34 72.47
C GLN A 58 3.02 -11.36 73.54
N THR A 59 2.83 -10.10 73.16
CA THR A 59 2.28 -9.07 74.06
C THR A 59 0.81 -9.37 74.34
N ALA A 60 0.02 -9.77 73.34
CA ALA A 60 -1.37 -10.21 73.49
C ALA A 60 -1.50 -11.38 74.48
N HIS A 61 -0.57 -12.36 74.43
CA HIS A 61 -0.55 -13.48 75.38
C HIS A 61 -0.18 -13.08 76.82
N LYS A 62 0.78 -12.16 77.01
CA LYS A 62 1.20 -11.67 78.34
C LYS A 62 0.19 -10.71 79.00
N THR A 63 -0.79 -10.21 78.24
CA THR A 63 -1.78 -9.22 78.71
C THR A 63 -2.77 -9.81 79.75
N LEU A 64 -2.80 -11.13 79.93
CA LEU A 64 -3.68 -11.83 80.86
C LEU A 64 -3.24 -11.81 82.35
N GLN A 65 -2.05 -11.30 82.72
CA GLN A 65 -1.53 -11.50 84.10
C GLN A 65 -0.96 -10.32 84.93
N ILE A 66 -0.83 -9.05 84.47
CA ILE A 66 -0.16 -7.99 85.28
C ILE A 66 -0.88 -6.61 85.21
N GLY A 67 -0.76 -5.70 86.19
CA GLY A 67 -1.54 -4.44 86.34
C GLY A 67 -1.30 -3.27 85.34
N LYS A 68 -2.30 -2.35 85.22
CA LYS A 68 -2.46 -1.31 84.15
C LYS A 68 -1.27 -0.38 83.86
N LYS A 69 -0.51 0.08 84.87
CA LYS A 69 0.56 1.09 84.68
C LYS A 69 1.85 0.51 84.07
N GLN A 70 2.16 -0.73 84.40
CA GLN A 70 3.32 -1.47 83.87
C GLN A 70 3.09 -1.86 82.41
N ARG A 71 1.85 -2.25 82.05
CA ARG A 71 1.41 -2.50 80.67
C ARG A 71 1.68 -1.34 79.72
N LEU A 72 1.41 -0.10 80.16
CA LEU A 72 1.53 1.08 79.32
C LEU A 72 3.00 1.40 78.96
N ASN A 73 3.92 1.13 79.89
CA ASN A 73 5.36 1.32 79.64
C ASN A 73 5.95 0.22 78.76
N GLU A 74 5.48 -1.02 78.89
CA GLU A 74 5.90 -2.14 78.03
C GLU A 74 5.41 -1.99 76.58
N LEU A 75 4.19 -1.46 76.37
CA LEU A 75 3.63 -1.20 75.03
C LEU A 75 4.22 0.04 74.33
N LYS A 76 4.82 0.97 75.08
CA LYS A 76 5.36 2.22 74.53
C LYS A 76 6.54 1.98 73.59
N GLN A 77 7.39 1.00 73.88
CA GLN A 77 8.57 0.69 73.07
C GLN A 77 8.21 0.02 71.72
N PRO A 78 7.34 -1.02 71.68
CA PRO A 78 6.86 -1.58 70.41
C PRO A 78 6.11 -0.57 69.54
N LEU A 79 5.24 0.25 70.12
CA LEU A 79 4.50 1.28 69.37
C LEU A 79 5.43 2.33 68.77
N LYS A 80 6.46 2.75 69.51
CA LYS A 80 7.51 3.63 69.00
C LYS A 80 8.27 2.98 67.83
N HIS A 81 8.63 1.71 67.96
CA HIS A 81 9.31 0.99 66.88
C HIS A 81 8.45 0.85 65.61
N ILE A 82 7.14 0.61 65.77
CA ILE A 82 6.19 0.59 64.63
C ILE A 82 6.09 1.97 63.99
N TYR A 83 6.04 3.04 64.79
CA TYR A 83 6.00 4.41 64.31
C TYR A 83 7.26 4.78 63.53
N ASP A 84 8.44 4.57 64.10
CA ASP A 84 9.73 4.86 63.47
C ASP A 84 9.92 4.05 62.16
N PHE A 85 9.40 2.82 62.15
CA PHE A 85 9.38 1.98 60.96
C PHE A 85 8.43 2.51 59.87
N ALA A 86 7.23 2.95 60.23
CA ALA A 86 6.27 3.51 59.28
C ALA A 86 6.82 4.78 58.62
N ILE A 87 7.50 5.64 59.40
CA ILE A 87 8.21 6.83 58.88
C ILE A 87 9.29 6.40 57.89
N SER A 88 10.20 5.50 58.29
CA SER A 88 11.27 5.02 57.40
C SER A 88 10.77 4.36 56.12
N PHE A 89 9.62 3.68 56.18
CA PHE A 89 8.97 3.10 55.01
C PHE A 89 8.41 4.18 54.06
N ILE A 90 7.78 5.22 54.61
CA ILE A 90 7.27 6.36 53.83
C ILE A 90 8.43 7.07 53.13
N ASP A 91 9.52 7.35 53.87
CA ASP A 91 10.72 7.99 53.33
C ASP A 91 11.34 7.16 52.19
N SER A 92 11.41 5.83 52.37
CA SER A 92 11.91 4.91 51.34
C SER A 92 11.02 4.91 50.09
N LYS A 93 9.69 4.98 50.26
CA LYS A 93 8.74 5.06 49.15
C LYS A 93 8.89 6.37 48.39
N GLU A 94 9.04 7.48 49.10
CA GLU A 94 9.27 8.80 48.50
C GLU A 94 10.58 8.82 47.70
N GLU A 95 11.65 8.24 48.25
CA GLU A 95 12.94 8.11 47.57
C GLU A 95 12.83 7.31 46.26
N VAL A 96 12.10 6.19 46.27
CA VAL A 96 11.87 5.37 45.08
C VAL A 96 11.07 6.13 44.03
N VAL A 97 9.99 6.81 44.41
CA VAL A 97 9.17 7.62 43.48
C VAL A 97 10.01 8.74 42.87
N LYS A 98 10.82 9.43 43.68
CA LYS A 98 11.74 10.48 43.22
C LYS A 98 12.76 9.94 42.23
N ASN A 99 13.37 8.79 42.51
CA ASN A 99 14.30 8.14 41.60
C ASN A 99 13.65 7.74 40.27
N ILE A 100 12.45 7.16 40.30
CA ILE A 100 11.71 6.78 39.09
C ILE A 100 11.39 8.04 38.27
N SER A 101 10.83 9.08 38.91
CA SER A 101 10.51 10.35 38.25
C SER A 101 11.74 11.01 37.62
N GLN A 102 12.88 10.99 38.31
CA GLN A 102 14.14 11.49 37.77
C GLN A 102 14.59 10.68 36.55
N ARG A 103 14.51 9.35 36.59
CA ARG A 103 14.86 8.49 35.44
C ARG A 103 13.94 8.72 34.24
N PHE A 104 12.63 8.88 34.45
CA PHE A 104 11.68 9.19 33.37
C PHE A 104 11.94 10.56 32.73
N SER A 105 12.15 11.59 33.54
CA SER A 105 12.35 12.97 33.06
C SER A 105 13.68 13.20 32.36
N THR A 106 14.71 12.41 32.71
CA THR A 106 16.05 12.51 32.13
C THR A 106 16.27 11.47 31.04
N TRP A 107 16.48 10.20 31.41
CA TRP A 107 16.88 9.14 30.49
C TRP A 107 15.81 8.80 29.49
N VAL A 108 14.58 8.52 29.94
CA VAL A 108 13.49 8.07 29.05
C VAL A 108 13.12 9.19 28.08
N ARG A 109 12.97 10.42 28.58
CA ARG A 109 12.67 11.59 27.73
C ARG A 109 13.78 11.86 26.72
N GLN A 110 15.05 11.86 27.12
CA GLN A 110 16.16 12.11 26.19
C GLN A 110 16.27 11.01 25.13
N ALA A 111 16.06 9.74 25.51
CA ALA A 111 16.03 8.64 24.55
C ALA A 111 14.88 8.79 23.55
N TYR A 112 13.69 9.16 24.03
CA TYR A 112 12.52 9.42 23.18
C TYR A 112 12.76 10.58 22.22
N GLU A 113 13.29 11.71 22.70
CA GLU A 113 13.61 12.86 21.85
C GLU A 113 14.65 12.52 20.78
N ARG A 114 15.63 11.66 21.09
CA ARG A 114 16.61 11.17 20.10
C ARG A 114 15.93 10.29 19.04
N LEU A 115 15.05 9.39 19.47
CA LEU A 115 14.28 8.53 18.57
C LEU A 115 13.36 9.34 17.65
N ASP A 116 12.64 10.33 18.20
CA ASP A 116 11.77 11.21 17.44
C ASP A 116 12.54 12.01 16.38
N ARG A 117 13.72 12.55 16.73
CA ARG A 117 14.60 13.21 15.77
C ARG A 117 15.08 12.27 14.65
N ALA A 118 15.47 11.05 14.99
CA ALA A 118 15.87 10.05 14.00
C ALA A 118 14.70 9.68 13.08
N ASN A 119 13.51 9.48 13.63
CA ASN A 119 12.30 9.19 12.87
C ASN A 119 11.95 10.31 11.90
N LYS A 120 12.01 11.58 12.34
CA LYS A 120 11.79 12.74 11.47
C LYS A 120 12.79 12.79 10.30
N LYS A 121 14.07 12.51 10.56
CA LYS A 121 15.08 12.42 9.49
C LYS A 121 14.77 11.29 8.50
N LEU A 122 14.33 10.13 9.00
CA LEU A 122 13.98 8.98 8.19
C LEU A 122 12.81 9.27 7.25
N VAL A 123 11.75 9.91 7.76
CA VAL A 123 10.59 10.31 6.93
C VAL A 123 11.02 11.23 5.78
N VAL A 124 11.83 12.26 6.06
CA VAL A 124 12.35 13.16 5.02
C VAL A 124 13.23 12.42 4.01
N PHE A 125 14.02 11.44 4.46
CA PHE A 125 14.84 10.62 3.58
C PHE A 125 13.97 9.74 2.67
N GLU A 126 12.90 9.14 3.21
CA GLU A 126 11.95 8.33 2.45
C GLU A 126 11.26 9.16 1.35
N GLU A 127 10.81 10.38 1.68
CA GLU A 127 10.24 11.30 0.68
C GLU A 127 11.23 11.62 -0.44
N LYS A 128 12.49 11.93 -0.08
CA LYS A 128 13.55 12.20 -1.06
C LYS A 128 13.84 10.97 -1.93
N TYR A 129 13.90 9.79 -1.34
CA TYR A 129 14.13 8.53 -2.05
C TYR A 129 12.99 8.22 -3.02
N SER A 130 11.74 8.41 -2.58
CA SER A 130 10.56 8.26 -3.44
C SER A 130 10.62 9.22 -4.65
N GLY A 131 10.96 10.49 -4.41
CA GLY A 131 11.15 11.46 -5.47
C GLY A 131 12.28 11.11 -6.44
N LEU A 132 13.41 10.60 -5.94
CA LEU A 132 14.50 10.12 -6.78
C LEU A 132 14.08 8.92 -7.64
N ARG A 133 13.37 7.96 -7.06
CA ARG A 133 12.87 6.78 -7.77
C ARG A 133 11.96 7.17 -8.93
N GLN A 134 11.04 8.12 -8.73
CA GLN A 134 10.18 8.63 -9.79
C GLN A 134 10.99 9.27 -10.93
N ARG A 135 12.01 10.06 -10.60
CA ARG A 135 12.89 10.67 -11.62
C ARG A 135 13.72 9.63 -12.38
N LEU A 136 14.21 8.60 -11.71
CA LEU A 136 14.93 7.49 -12.35
C LEU A 136 14.02 6.71 -13.30
N ASP A 137 12.74 6.53 -12.95
CA ASP A 137 11.78 5.91 -13.86
C ASP A 137 11.54 6.78 -15.10
N LEU A 138 11.44 8.10 -14.96
CA LEU A 138 11.39 9.00 -16.11
C LEU A 138 12.64 8.88 -17.01
N VAL A 139 13.82 8.79 -16.42
CA VAL A 139 15.08 8.58 -17.19
C VAL A 139 15.03 7.26 -17.95
N ARG A 140 14.53 6.20 -17.32
CA ARG A 140 14.33 4.89 -17.98
C ARG A 140 13.35 5.02 -19.14
N GLN A 141 12.21 5.68 -18.95
CA GLN A 141 11.22 5.90 -20.00
C GLN A 141 11.80 6.73 -21.16
N ILE A 142 12.58 7.78 -20.89
CA ILE A 142 13.25 8.58 -21.93
C ILE A 142 14.24 7.72 -22.73
N LYS A 143 14.99 6.84 -22.05
CA LYS A 143 15.89 5.89 -22.72
C LYS A 143 15.14 4.91 -23.63
N GLU A 144 13.97 4.43 -23.20
CA GLU A 144 13.15 3.48 -23.95
C GLU A 144 12.32 4.14 -25.06
N ALA A 145 12.00 5.43 -24.93
CA ALA A 145 11.08 6.15 -25.81
C ALA A 145 11.41 6.04 -27.30
N PRO A 146 12.68 6.14 -27.77
CA PRO A 146 12.99 5.98 -29.20
C PRO A 146 12.60 4.61 -29.73
N ASN A 147 12.85 3.53 -28.97
CA ASN A 147 12.49 2.17 -29.39
C ASN A 147 10.97 2.01 -29.48
N ILE A 148 10.25 2.44 -28.43
CA ILE A 148 8.79 2.42 -28.42
C ILE A 148 8.20 3.24 -29.56
N TYR A 149 8.80 4.40 -29.87
CA TYR A 149 8.40 5.22 -31.00
C TYR A 149 8.60 4.50 -32.35
N MET A 150 9.74 3.84 -32.56
CA MET A 150 10.00 3.05 -33.77
C MET A 150 9.00 1.90 -33.95
N LEU A 151 8.52 1.30 -32.87
CA LEU A 151 7.47 0.28 -32.90
C LEU A 151 6.07 0.86 -33.15
N ALA A 152 5.78 2.03 -32.59
CA ALA A 152 4.47 2.65 -32.69
C ALA A 152 4.18 3.18 -34.11
N VAL A 153 5.18 3.73 -34.80
CA VAL A 153 5.04 4.27 -36.17
C VAL A 153 4.44 3.25 -37.17
N PRO A 154 5.01 2.06 -37.37
CA PRO A 154 4.46 1.08 -38.31
C PRO A 154 3.09 0.57 -37.86
N GLU A 155 2.82 0.48 -36.55
CA GLU A 155 1.52 0.06 -36.02
C GLU A 155 0.42 1.08 -36.30
N VAL A 156 0.72 2.38 -36.18
CA VAL A 156 -0.22 3.44 -36.58
C VAL A 156 -0.55 3.34 -38.07
N ILE A 157 0.46 3.15 -38.92
CA ILE A 157 0.27 3.01 -40.37
C ILE A 157 -0.55 1.75 -40.68
N ARG A 158 -0.28 0.63 -40.00
CA ARG A 158 -1.02 -0.61 -40.15
C ARG A 158 -2.49 -0.44 -39.76
N ARG A 159 -2.77 0.20 -38.61
CA ARG A 159 -4.13 0.44 -38.13
C ARG A 159 -4.90 1.42 -39.01
N GLU A 160 -4.21 2.41 -39.57
CA GLU A 160 -4.78 3.31 -40.57
C GLU A 160 -5.24 2.52 -41.81
N GLU A 161 -4.41 1.60 -42.30
CA GLU A 161 -4.76 0.76 -43.45
C GLU A 161 -5.88 -0.23 -43.12
N LEU A 162 -5.82 -0.85 -41.93
CA LEU A 162 -6.88 -1.70 -41.40
C LEU A 162 -8.21 -0.97 -41.35
N ARG A 163 -8.22 0.29 -40.88
CA ARG A 163 -9.42 1.11 -40.80
C ARG A 163 -10.05 1.32 -42.18
N LYS A 164 -9.25 1.59 -43.21
CA LYS A 164 -9.75 1.75 -44.58
C LYS A 164 -10.35 0.46 -45.13
N GLU A 165 -9.62 -0.65 -45.02
CA GLU A 165 -10.10 -1.95 -45.49
C GLU A 165 -11.37 -2.36 -44.75
N PHE A 166 -11.38 -2.21 -43.43
CA PHE A 166 -12.52 -2.54 -42.57
C PHE A 166 -13.74 -1.70 -42.94
N SER A 167 -13.56 -0.38 -43.12
CA SER A 167 -14.65 0.51 -43.51
C SER A 167 -15.21 0.13 -44.88
N GLY A 168 -14.36 -0.20 -45.85
CA GLY A 168 -14.82 -0.64 -47.18
C GLY A 168 -15.59 -1.96 -47.10
N TRP A 169 -15.06 -2.93 -46.35
CA TRP A 169 -15.69 -4.23 -46.13
C TRP A 169 -17.05 -4.10 -45.44
N ILE A 170 -17.14 -3.38 -44.32
CA ILE A 170 -18.37 -3.29 -43.54
C ILE A 170 -19.45 -2.51 -44.29
N THR A 171 -19.10 -1.45 -45.03
CA THR A 171 -20.06 -0.74 -45.89
C THR A 171 -20.62 -1.68 -46.95
N THR A 172 -19.75 -2.41 -47.65
CA THR A 172 -20.19 -3.41 -48.66
C THR A 172 -21.08 -4.48 -48.04
N HIS A 173 -20.79 -4.92 -46.81
CA HIS A 173 -21.58 -5.90 -46.09
C HIS A 173 -22.97 -5.35 -45.72
N ILE A 174 -23.04 -4.14 -45.16
CA ILE A 174 -24.29 -3.45 -44.82
C ILE A 174 -25.16 -3.26 -46.07
N ASP A 175 -24.57 -2.83 -47.18
CA ASP A 175 -25.28 -2.62 -48.44
C ASP A 175 -25.87 -3.94 -48.97
N LYS A 176 -25.07 -5.03 -48.95
CA LYS A 176 -25.54 -6.37 -49.36
C LYS A 176 -26.69 -6.87 -48.48
N CYS A 177 -26.58 -6.73 -47.16
CA CYS A 177 -27.64 -7.13 -46.25
C CYS A 177 -28.90 -6.30 -46.44
N SER A 178 -28.76 -4.99 -46.64
CA SER A 178 -29.90 -4.09 -46.88
C SER A 178 -30.60 -4.41 -48.21
N ALA A 179 -29.83 -4.69 -49.26
CA ALA A 179 -30.36 -5.12 -50.56
C ALA A 179 -31.09 -6.47 -50.46
N PHE A 180 -30.52 -7.44 -49.72
CA PHE A 180 -31.16 -8.73 -49.46
C PHE A 180 -32.50 -8.57 -48.72
N ILE A 181 -32.53 -7.79 -47.63
CA ILE A 181 -33.75 -7.53 -46.85
C ILE A 181 -34.83 -6.86 -47.72
N ALA A 182 -34.44 -5.87 -48.53
CA ALA A 182 -35.37 -5.16 -49.41
C ALA A 182 -35.97 -6.09 -50.48
N GLU A 183 -35.13 -6.90 -51.14
CA GLU A 183 -35.57 -7.81 -52.18
C GLU A 183 -36.48 -8.93 -51.63
N GLU A 184 -36.09 -9.54 -50.51
CA GLU A 184 -36.89 -10.59 -49.89
C GLU A 184 -38.23 -10.06 -49.37
N ASN A 185 -38.25 -8.89 -48.73
CA ASN A 185 -39.51 -8.25 -48.32
C ASN A 185 -40.39 -7.85 -49.51
N ARG A 186 -39.79 -7.45 -50.64
CA ARG A 186 -40.53 -7.19 -51.89
C ARG A 186 -41.19 -8.46 -52.43
N ILE A 187 -40.48 -9.59 -52.43
CA ILE A 187 -41.02 -10.89 -52.85
C ILE A 187 -42.19 -11.30 -51.94
N ARG A 188 -42.00 -11.19 -50.62
CA ARG A 188 -43.05 -11.51 -49.62
C ARG A 188 -44.28 -10.61 -49.78
N GLU A 189 -44.10 -9.32 -50.00
CA GLU A 189 -45.19 -8.38 -50.24
C GLU A 189 -45.95 -8.69 -51.52
N GLN A 190 -45.25 -9.02 -52.62
CA GLN A 190 -45.88 -9.44 -53.86
C GLN A 190 -46.69 -10.72 -53.72
N PHE A 191 -46.21 -11.68 -52.91
CA PHE A 191 -46.94 -12.90 -52.63
C PHE A 191 -48.13 -12.66 -51.71
N GLN A 192 -47.94 -11.89 -50.63
CA GLN A 192 -49.01 -11.52 -49.71
C GLN A 192 -50.15 -10.84 -50.45
N ASN A 193 -49.87 -9.92 -51.38
CA ASN A 193 -50.91 -9.24 -52.18
C ASN A 193 -51.80 -10.22 -52.99
N LYS A 194 -51.29 -11.41 -53.35
CA LYS A 194 -52.08 -12.46 -54.00
C LYS A 194 -52.91 -13.28 -53.00
N LEU A 195 -52.40 -13.46 -51.78
CA LEU A 195 -53.01 -14.29 -50.75
C LEU A 195 -54.03 -13.51 -49.89
N ASP A 196 -53.84 -12.21 -49.66
CA ASP A 196 -54.51 -11.37 -48.66
C ASP A 196 -56.05 -11.34 -48.73
N LYS A 197 -56.61 -11.70 -49.90
CA LYS A 197 -58.07 -11.79 -50.15
C LYS A 197 -58.58 -13.21 -50.36
N HIS A 198 -57.71 -14.21 -50.20
CA HIS A 198 -58.02 -15.61 -50.41
C HIS A 198 -58.23 -16.31 -49.07
N PHE A 199 -59.22 -17.20 -48.98
CA PHE A 199 -59.49 -17.99 -47.77
C PHE A 199 -58.29 -18.87 -47.34
N LEU A 200 -57.32 -19.10 -48.24
CA LEU A 200 -56.13 -19.91 -47.98
C LEU A 200 -55.14 -19.20 -47.05
N CYS A 201 -55.26 -17.88 -46.84
CA CYS A 201 -54.52 -17.16 -45.81
C CYS A 201 -54.59 -17.86 -44.44
N GLN A 202 -55.74 -18.42 -44.09
CA GLN A 202 -55.94 -19.09 -42.81
C GLN A 202 -55.12 -20.39 -42.65
N LEU A 203 -54.66 -20.99 -43.75
CA LEU A 203 -53.86 -22.21 -43.75
C LEU A 203 -52.35 -21.95 -43.60
N PHE A 204 -51.90 -20.70 -43.79
CA PHE A 204 -50.48 -20.34 -43.79
C PHE A 204 -50.20 -19.14 -42.87
N PRO A 205 -50.23 -19.33 -41.54
CA PRO A 205 -49.86 -18.28 -40.60
C PRO A 205 -48.40 -17.84 -40.79
N GLY A 206 -48.12 -16.55 -40.64
CA GLY A 206 -46.77 -15.99 -40.78
C GLY A 206 -46.37 -15.61 -42.23
N MET A 207 -47.23 -15.84 -43.23
CA MET A 207 -46.94 -15.42 -44.62
C MET A 207 -46.89 -13.90 -44.80
N SER A 208 -47.42 -13.13 -43.85
CA SER A 208 -47.33 -11.67 -43.80
C SER A 208 -46.08 -11.16 -43.08
N ASP A 209 -45.22 -12.04 -42.56
CA ASP A 209 -44.04 -11.65 -41.78
C ASP A 209 -42.96 -11.03 -42.67
N ARG A 210 -42.41 -9.90 -42.23
CA ARG A 210 -41.26 -9.24 -42.88
C ARG A 210 -39.96 -9.61 -42.19
N ILE A 211 -38.87 -9.68 -42.96
CA ILE A 211 -37.52 -9.78 -42.38
C ILE A 211 -37.19 -8.46 -41.69
N PRO A 212 -36.85 -8.48 -40.39
CA PRO A 212 -36.47 -7.29 -39.66
C PRO A 212 -35.07 -6.80 -40.08
N GLN A 213 -34.82 -5.51 -39.92
CA GLN A 213 -33.47 -4.97 -40.07
C GLN A 213 -32.57 -5.54 -38.94
N PHE A 214 -31.67 -6.46 -39.29
CA PHE A 214 -30.75 -7.09 -38.33
C PHE A 214 -29.31 -6.57 -38.42
N THR A 215 -29.00 -5.73 -39.41
CA THR A 215 -27.68 -5.09 -39.56
C THR A 215 -27.75 -3.61 -39.21
N SER A 216 -26.66 -3.11 -38.61
CA SER A 216 -26.48 -1.67 -38.39
C SER A 216 -26.55 -0.93 -39.71
N THR A 217 -27.25 0.20 -39.76
CA THR A 217 -27.33 1.05 -40.95
C THR A 217 -26.06 1.86 -41.18
N THR A 218 -25.16 1.94 -40.20
CA THR A 218 -23.93 2.73 -40.30
C THR A 218 -22.70 1.91 -39.86
N PRO A 219 -21.58 2.00 -40.60
CA PRO A 219 -20.29 1.45 -40.18
C PRO A 219 -19.85 1.94 -38.80
N PRO A 220 -19.27 1.07 -37.95
CA PRO A 220 -18.72 1.50 -36.68
C PRO A 220 -17.45 2.35 -36.89
N LYS A 221 -17.33 3.39 -36.06
CA LYS A 221 -16.21 4.33 -36.08
C LYS A 221 -15.05 3.75 -35.26
N ILE A 222 -14.00 3.29 -35.93
CA ILE A 222 -12.77 2.82 -35.29
C ILE A 222 -11.61 3.80 -35.53
N ASP A 223 -10.66 3.82 -34.60
CA ASP A 223 -9.33 4.42 -34.81
C ASP A 223 -9.35 5.92 -35.19
N GLN A 224 -10.32 6.67 -34.67
CA GLN A 224 -10.53 8.09 -35.02
C GLN A 224 -9.43 9.03 -34.53
N CYS A 225 -8.77 8.67 -33.42
CA CYS A 225 -7.74 9.48 -32.77
C CYS A 225 -6.32 9.05 -33.15
N LEU A 226 -6.14 8.27 -34.23
CA LEU A 226 -4.80 7.91 -34.68
C LEU A 226 -4.01 9.15 -35.12
N PRO A 227 -2.72 9.25 -34.76
CA PRO A 227 -1.87 10.32 -35.25
C PRO A 227 -1.66 10.19 -36.76
N LYS A 228 -1.59 11.33 -37.46
CA LYS A 228 -1.39 11.37 -38.91
C LYS A 228 0.08 11.11 -39.25
N ILE A 229 0.44 9.85 -39.37
CA ILE A 229 1.79 9.42 -39.75
C ILE A 229 1.77 8.93 -41.21
N SER A 230 2.66 9.48 -42.04
CA SER A 230 2.75 9.11 -43.45
C SER A 230 3.76 7.99 -43.71
N SER A 231 3.57 7.22 -44.78
CA SER A 231 4.55 6.22 -45.23
C SER A 231 5.90 6.84 -45.63
N LYS A 232 5.92 8.15 -45.94
CA LYS A 232 7.15 8.93 -46.16
C LYS A 232 7.97 9.02 -44.88
N HIS A 233 7.33 9.32 -43.75
CA HIS A 233 7.98 9.37 -42.42
C HIS A 233 8.62 8.03 -42.05
N LEU A 234 7.92 6.92 -42.29
CA LEU A 234 8.47 5.58 -42.09
C LEU A 234 9.71 5.33 -42.97
N SER A 235 9.68 5.77 -44.22
CA SER A 235 10.81 5.64 -45.15
C SER A 235 12.01 6.50 -44.73
N GLU A 236 11.77 7.69 -44.20
CA GLU A 236 12.79 8.56 -43.62
C GLU A 236 13.41 7.93 -42.37
N LEU A 237 12.61 7.38 -41.46
CA LEU A 237 13.10 6.69 -40.26
C LEU A 237 13.99 5.50 -40.60
N ARG A 238 13.62 4.69 -41.61
CA ARG A 238 14.46 3.57 -42.08
C ARG A 238 15.81 4.00 -42.66
N LYS A 239 15.90 5.24 -43.20
CA LYS A 239 17.16 5.81 -43.70
C LYS A 239 18.01 6.35 -42.55
N ILE A 240 17.39 7.06 -41.60
CA ILE A 240 18.09 7.67 -40.46
C ILE A 240 18.57 6.61 -39.47
N PHE A 241 17.78 5.55 -39.24
CA PHE A 241 18.06 4.49 -38.26
C PHE A 241 18.14 3.11 -38.94
N PRO A 242 19.20 2.83 -39.72
CA PRO A 242 19.30 1.59 -40.49
C PRO A 242 19.39 0.33 -39.60
N HIS A 243 19.87 0.46 -38.36
CA HIS A 243 19.95 -0.62 -37.38
C HIS A 243 18.58 -1.00 -36.76
N MET A 244 17.55 -0.17 -36.95
CA MET A 244 16.19 -0.41 -36.45
C MET A 244 15.21 -0.82 -37.57
N LYS A 245 15.72 -1.22 -38.74
CA LYS A 245 14.85 -1.56 -39.89
C LYS A 245 13.91 -2.72 -39.59
N ASP A 246 14.35 -3.68 -38.79
CA ASP A 246 13.58 -4.89 -38.47
C ASP A 246 12.30 -4.59 -37.67
N VAL A 247 12.33 -3.53 -36.85
CA VAL A 247 11.15 -3.08 -36.09
C VAL A 247 10.25 -2.13 -36.87
N LEU A 248 10.71 -1.62 -38.02
CA LEU A 248 9.99 -0.67 -38.88
C LEU A 248 9.22 -1.36 -40.01
N ILE A 249 8.75 -2.59 -39.79
CA ILE A 249 7.99 -3.37 -40.78
C ILE A 249 6.50 -3.14 -40.58
N VAL A 250 5.79 -2.77 -41.64
CA VAL A 250 4.33 -2.63 -41.62
C VAL A 250 3.74 -3.97 -42.03
N GLY A 251 3.03 -4.64 -41.12
CA GLY A 251 2.21 -5.80 -41.47
C GLY A 251 1.04 -5.39 -42.36
N ALA A 252 0.66 -6.22 -43.31
CA ALA A 252 -0.54 -5.95 -44.13
C ALA A 252 -1.80 -6.36 -43.35
N PRO A 253 -2.82 -5.49 -43.22
CA PRO A 253 -4.16 -5.96 -42.87
C PRO A 253 -4.66 -6.92 -43.96
N ARG A 254 -5.44 -7.92 -43.55
CA ARG A 254 -5.91 -9.01 -44.43
C ARG A 254 -7.40 -9.22 -44.25
N ILE A 255 -8.18 -8.14 -44.22
CA ILE A 255 -9.63 -8.24 -43.94
C ILE A 255 -10.31 -8.94 -45.11
N PHE A 256 -10.08 -8.45 -46.32
CA PHE A 256 -10.75 -8.99 -47.51
C PHE A 256 -10.38 -10.45 -47.80
N SER A 257 -9.12 -10.86 -47.63
CA SER A 257 -8.73 -12.26 -47.80
C SER A 257 -9.29 -13.20 -46.72
N THR A 258 -9.64 -12.67 -45.56
CA THR A 258 -10.17 -13.48 -44.44
C THR A 258 -11.68 -13.61 -44.52
N PHE A 259 -12.39 -12.56 -44.93
CA PHE A 259 -13.86 -12.49 -44.87
C PHE A 259 -14.57 -12.61 -46.23
N ILE A 260 -13.87 -12.59 -47.37
CA ILE A 260 -14.47 -12.82 -48.71
C ILE A 260 -14.44 -14.32 -49.12
N SER A 261 -13.76 -15.18 -48.35
CA SER A 261 -13.60 -16.61 -48.68
C SER A 261 -14.82 -17.50 -48.36
N PHE A 262 -16.03 -16.92 -48.24
CA PHE A 262 -17.29 -17.64 -48.01
C PHE A 262 -18.37 -17.21 -48.99
#